data_AF-A0A850BMU3-F1
#
_entry.id   AF-A0A850BMU3-F1
#
_cell.length_a   1.000
_cell.length_b   1.000
_cell.length_c   1.000
_cell.angle_alpha   90.00
_cell.angle_beta   90.00
_cell.angle_gamma   90.00
#
_symmetry.space_group_name_H-M   'P 1'
#
loop_
_entity.id
_entity.type
_entity.pdbx_description
1 polymer ?
#
loop_
_entity_poly.entity_id
_entity_poly.type
_entity_poly.pdbx_seq_one_letter_code
_entity_poly.pdbx_strand_id
1 'polypeptide(L)'
;MQTIPELVTMSGLSLEGVLRVVQRMPAKKPSHDLIIEGARQNNLKNISLRIPHDRVTAITGLSGSGKSSLAFDTLFAEGQWRYVESLSTYARMFLDKVNRPDVDRITNIRPAIAIEQKNPIRTARSTVGTATEVADLLRLLFAKIGKPVCPDCNQEARGYHPGSLAEELLAQ
;
A
#
# COMPACT_ATOMS: atom_id res chain seq x y z
N MET A 1 17.30 -26.12 32.90
CA MET A 1 17.70 -24.71 33.12
C MET A 1 18.64 -24.33 31.98
N GLN A 2 18.07 -23.95 30.84
CA GLN A 2 18.82 -23.52 29.65
C GLN A 2 18.51 -22.06 29.40
N THR A 3 19.56 -21.26 29.40
CA THR A 3 19.60 -19.81 29.29
C THR A 3 19.31 -19.37 27.85
N ILE A 4 18.45 -18.37 27.73
CA ILE A 4 18.11 -17.62 26.51
C ILE A 4 19.31 -16.71 26.18
N PRO A 5 19.82 -16.67 24.94
CA PRO A 5 20.86 -15.70 24.58
C PRO A 5 20.26 -14.29 24.45
N GLU A 6 20.93 -13.34 25.10
CA GLU A 6 20.56 -11.93 25.24
C GLU A 6 20.46 -11.17 23.91
N LEU A 7 19.60 -10.15 23.94
CA LEU A 7 19.48 -9.06 22.96
C LEU A 7 20.86 -8.47 22.61
N VAL A 8 21.23 -8.56 21.33
CA VAL A 8 22.32 -7.74 20.78
C VAL A 8 21.77 -6.34 20.52
N THR A 9 22.15 -5.40 21.38
CA THR A 9 21.88 -3.96 21.26
C THR A 9 22.65 -3.40 20.07
N MET A 10 21.93 -2.96 19.03
CA MET A 10 22.47 -2.38 17.80
C MET A 10 22.81 -0.89 17.99
N SER A 11 23.85 -0.57 18.77
CA SER A 11 24.29 0.81 19.03
C SER A 11 25.70 1.13 18.52
N GLY A 12 26.12 0.53 17.40
CA GLY A 12 27.52 0.69 16.94
C GLY A 12 27.85 0.23 15.52
N LEU A 13 26.98 0.41 14.54
CA LEU A 13 27.36 0.24 13.13
C LEU A 13 27.72 1.60 12.52
N SER A 14 29.02 1.80 12.35
CA SER A 14 29.63 2.86 11.54
C SER A 14 28.97 2.93 10.15
N LEU A 15 28.54 4.13 9.76
CA LEU A 15 27.92 4.44 8.47
C LEU A 15 28.95 4.54 7.32
N GLU A 16 30.13 3.94 7.44
CA GLU A 16 31.20 4.06 6.43
C GLU A 16 31.12 3.04 5.28
N GLY A 17 30.06 2.23 5.19
CA GLY A 17 30.10 1.09 4.27
C GLY A 17 28.80 0.58 3.66
N VAL A 18 27.68 1.30 3.59
CA VAL A 18 26.53 0.87 2.75
C VAL A 18 25.70 2.04 2.23
N LEU A 19 26.28 2.91 1.41
CA LEU A 19 25.49 3.76 0.50
C LEU A 19 25.96 3.52 -0.93
N ARG A 20 25.55 2.37 -1.48
CA ARG A 20 25.61 2.15 -2.93
C ARG A 20 24.59 3.08 -3.58
N VAL A 21 25.08 4.13 -4.22
CA VAL A 21 24.32 4.89 -5.23
C VAL A 21 23.82 3.89 -6.26
N VAL A 22 22.50 3.76 -6.38
CA VAL A 22 21.84 2.86 -7.33
C VAL A 22 22.34 3.19 -8.73
N GLN A 23 23.05 2.24 -9.36
CA GLN A 23 23.53 2.36 -10.72
C GLN A 23 22.35 2.62 -11.67
N ARG A 24 22.53 3.57 -12.59
CA ARG A 24 21.57 3.96 -13.64
C ARG A 24 20.93 2.71 -14.27
N MET A 25 19.61 2.58 -14.15
CA MET A 25 18.86 1.63 -14.95
C MET A 25 19.04 1.94 -16.45
N PRO A 26 19.20 0.92 -17.32
CA PRO A 26 19.34 1.14 -18.75
C PRO A 26 18.11 1.87 -19.29
N ALA A 27 18.34 2.79 -20.23
CA ALA A 27 17.26 3.55 -20.87
C ALA A 27 16.29 2.59 -21.57
N LYS A 28 15.09 2.43 -21.00
CA LYS A 28 13.97 1.72 -21.61
C LYS A 28 13.58 2.45 -22.91
N LYS A 29 13.06 1.69 -23.90
CA LYS A 29 12.54 2.18 -25.20
C LYS A 29 11.77 3.51 -25.04
N PRO A 30 11.75 4.40 -26.06
CA PRO A 30 11.02 5.66 -25.96
C PRO A 30 9.53 5.37 -25.72
N SER A 31 9.10 5.49 -24.46
CA SER A 31 7.71 5.65 -24.10
C SER A 31 7.37 7.13 -24.31
N HIS A 32 6.17 7.40 -24.80
CA HIS A 32 5.73 8.78 -24.98
C HIS A 32 5.69 9.47 -23.63
N ASP A 33 6.37 10.62 -23.48
CA ASP A 33 6.39 11.41 -22.25
C ASP A 33 4.98 11.77 -21.76
N LEU A 34 4.83 11.91 -20.45
CA LEU A 34 3.67 12.58 -19.84
C LEU A 34 3.80 14.08 -20.15
N ILE A 35 2.82 14.64 -20.84
CA ILE A 35 2.80 16.05 -21.20
C ILE A 35 1.68 16.71 -20.41
N ILE A 36 2.02 17.80 -19.72
CA ILE A 36 1.09 18.65 -18.99
C ILE A 36 1.15 20.04 -19.61
N GLU A 37 -0.01 20.59 -19.92
CA GLU A 37 -0.15 21.93 -20.49
C GLU A 37 -1.15 22.73 -19.68
N GLY A 38 -0.72 23.92 -19.24
CA GLY A 38 -1.56 24.89 -18.57
C GLY A 38 -2.12 24.43 -17.22
N ALA A 39 -1.31 23.80 -16.37
CA ALA A 39 -1.75 23.43 -15.03
C ALA A 39 -1.88 24.66 -14.12
N ARG A 40 -3.07 24.83 -13.53
CA ARG A 40 -3.48 25.99 -12.71
C ARG A 40 -4.06 25.62 -11.35
N GLN A 41 -4.09 24.33 -11.02
CA GLN A 41 -4.59 23.87 -9.73
C GLN A 41 -3.93 24.59 -8.55
N ASN A 42 -4.74 25.11 -7.63
CA ASN A 42 -4.32 25.90 -6.47
C ASN A 42 -3.49 27.13 -6.86
N ASN A 43 -2.19 27.14 -6.56
CA ASN A 43 -1.28 28.26 -6.80
C ASN A 43 -0.36 28.06 -8.02
N LEU A 44 -0.64 27.05 -8.85
CA LEU A 44 0.13 26.81 -10.07
C LEU A 44 -0.11 27.94 -11.08
N LYS A 45 0.98 28.47 -11.65
CA LYS A 45 0.94 29.63 -12.55
C LYS A 45 0.90 29.21 -14.01
N ASN A 46 -0.11 28.46 -14.42
CA ASN A 46 -0.31 27.99 -15.80
C ASN A 46 0.92 27.27 -16.37
N ILE A 47 1.42 26.27 -15.63
CA ILE A 47 2.69 25.61 -15.96
C ILE A 47 2.50 24.53 -17.02
N SER A 48 3.47 24.41 -17.92
CA SER A 48 3.53 23.36 -18.93
C SER A 48 4.88 22.64 -18.86
N LEU A 49 4.87 21.31 -18.79
CA LEU A 49 6.08 20.51 -18.61
C LEU A 49 5.91 19.09 -19.15
N ARG A 50 7.05 18.42 -19.38
CA ARG A 50 7.10 17.02 -19.82
C ARG A 50 7.81 16.18 -18.77
N ILE A 51 7.20 15.07 -18.37
CA ILE A 51 7.79 14.09 -17.45
C ILE A 51 8.05 12.81 -18.24
N PRO A 52 9.31 12.33 -18.32
CA PRO A 52 9.60 11.06 -18.96
C PRO A 52 9.03 9.91 -18.15
N HIS A 53 8.35 8.99 -18.83
CA HIS A 53 7.88 7.77 -18.19
C HIS A 53 9.03 6.81 -17.87
N ASP A 54 8.73 5.82 -17.03
CA ASP A 54 9.65 4.73 -16.69
C ASP A 54 10.97 5.24 -16.06
N ARG A 55 10.90 6.40 -15.39
CA ARG A 55 11.99 7.02 -14.63
C ARG A 55 11.51 7.44 -13.25
N VAL A 56 12.45 7.47 -12.31
CA VAL A 56 12.23 8.10 -11.02
C VAL A 56 12.44 9.61 -11.19
N THR A 57 11.34 10.36 -11.16
CA THR A 57 11.36 11.82 -11.27
C THR A 57 11.12 12.45 -9.91
N ALA A 58 12.04 13.29 -9.46
CA ALA A 58 11.89 14.07 -8.24
C ALA A 58 11.39 15.48 -8.56
N ILE A 59 10.35 15.94 -7.87
CA ILE A 59 9.86 17.33 -7.93
C ILE A 59 10.38 18.06 -6.69
N THR A 60 11.26 19.05 -6.89
CA THR A 60 11.91 19.78 -5.81
C THR A 60 11.51 21.25 -5.79
N GLY A 61 11.77 21.95 -4.68
CA GLY A 61 11.47 23.38 -4.53
C GLY A 61 11.05 23.77 -3.10
N LEU A 62 11.13 25.07 -2.80
CA LEU A 62 10.80 25.65 -1.50
C LEU A 62 9.36 25.32 -1.06
N SER A 63 9.10 25.26 0.25
CA SER A 63 7.73 25.07 0.76
C SER A 63 6.75 26.07 0.13
N GLY A 64 5.55 25.60 -0.23
CA GLY A 64 4.56 26.43 -0.92
C GLY A 64 4.77 26.63 -2.43
N SER A 65 5.85 26.13 -3.05
CA SER A 65 6.10 26.30 -4.49
C SER A 65 5.13 25.58 -5.44
N GLY A 66 4.12 24.86 -4.93
CA GLY A 66 3.15 24.11 -5.75
C GLY A 66 3.53 22.66 -6.07
N LYS A 67 4.56 22.08 -5.42
CA LYS A 67 4.96 20.67 -5.62
C LYS A 67 3.81 19.70 -5.38
N SER A 68 3.17 19.83 -4.21
CA SER A 68 2.03 18.99 -3.83
C SER A 68 0.83 19.26 -4.74
N SER A 69 0.59 20.51 -5.13
CA SER A 69 -0.44 20.89 -6.09
C SER A 69 -0.24 20.20 -7.45
N LEU A 70 0.99 20.14 -7.94
CA LEU A 70 1.31 19.43 -9.18
C LEU A 70 1.21 17.91 -9.00
N ALA A 71 1.83 17.35 -7.96
CA ALA A 71 1.91 15.89 -7.79
C ALA A 71 0.57 15.25 -7.40
N PHE A 72 -0.06 15.74 -6.33
CA PHE A 72 -1.26 15.15 -5.76
C PHE A 72 -2.53 15.76 -6.37
N ASP A 73 -2.65 17.08 -6.34
CA ASP A 73 -3.90 17.74 -6.72
C ASP A 73 -4.10 17.82 -8.24
N THR A 74 -3.04 17.61 -9.05
CA THR A 74 -3.12 17.62 -10.52
C THR A 74 -2.86 16.23 -11.11
N LEU A 75 -1.65 15.68 -10.95
CA LEU A 75 -1.29 14.43 -11.62
C LEU A 75 -2.01 13.22 -11.04
N PHE A 76 -2.00 13.05 -9.73
CA PHE A 76 -2.73 11.95 -9.11
C PHE A 76 -4.24 12.09 -9.32
N ALA A 77 -4.81 13.28 -9.12
CA ALA A 77 -6.22 13.55 -9.34
C ALA A 77 -6.67 13.21 -10.78
N GLU A 78 -5.95 13.69 -11.81
CA GLU A 78 -6.29 13.39 -13.21
C GLU A 78 -6.12 11.89 -13.52
N GLY A 79 -5.05 11.26 -13.02
CA GLY A 79 -4.77 9.83 -13.22
C GLY A 79 -5.84 8.94 -12.59
N GLN A 80 -6.30 9.27 -11.38
CA GLN A 80 -7.39 8.58 -10.70
C GLN A 80 -8.73 8.84 -11.40
N TRP A 81 -9.02 10.09 -11.77
CA TRP A 81 -10.26 10.44 -12.48
C TRP A 81 -10.41 9.67 -13.78
N ARG A 82 -9.38 9.64 -14.63
CA ARG A 82 -9.40 8.88 -15.90
C ARG A 82 -9.53 7.38 -15.69
N TYR A 83 -8.93 6.84 -14.63
CA TYR A 83 -9.06 5.42 -14.32
C TYR A 83 -10.51 5.08 -13.94
N VAL A 84 -11.13 5.86 -13.06
CA VAL A 84 -12.54 5.70 -12.67
C VAL A 84 -13.48 5.87 -13.87
N GLU A 85 -13.19 6.84 -14.73
CA GLU A 85 -13.92 7.08 -15.99
C GLU A 85 -13.76 5.96 -17.04
N SER A 86 -12.87 5.00 -16.83
CA SER A 86 -12.77 3.80 -17.68
C SER A 86 -13.58 2.60 -17.14
N LEU A 87 -14.09 2.70 -15.91
CA LEU A 87 -14.90 1.66 -15.28
C LEU A 87 -16.37 1.71 -15.74
N SER A 88 -17.09 0.62 -15.48
CA SER A 88 -18.52 0.51 -15.79
C SER A 88 -19.35 1.58 -15.06
N THR A 89 -20.48 1.96 -15.66
CA THR A 89 -21.40 2.95 -15.07
C THR A 89 -21.85 2.56 -13.66
N TYR A 90 -22.04 1.25 -13.42
CA TYR A 90 -22.38 0.71 -12.10
C TYR A 90 -21.24 0.91 -11.09
N ALA A 91 -19.99 0.64 -11.48
CA ALA A 91 -18.85 0.82 -10.58
C ALA A 91 -18.66 2.29 -10.18
N ARG A 92 -18.93 3.24 -11.09
CA ARG A 92 -18.85 4.69 -10.80
C ARG A 92 -19.86 5.17 -9.76
N MET A 93 -20.94 4.43 -9.50
CA MET A 93 -21.92 4.81 -8.47
C MET A 93 -21.37 4.70 -7.05
N PHE A 94 -20.37 3.83 -6.83
CA PHE A 94 -19.81 3.53 -5.50
C PHE A 94 -18.43 4.16 -5.27
N LEU A 95 -17.88 4.82 -6.28
CA LEU A 95 -16.56 5.43 -6.19
C LEU A 95 -16.69 6.92 -5.90
N ASP A 96 -15.80 7.41 -5.04
CA ASP A 96 -15.72 8.84 -4.76
C ASP A 96 -15.50 9.63 -6.05
N LYS A 97 -16.32 10.67 -6.24
CA LYS A 97 -16.16 11.59 -7.36
C LYS A 97 -14.87 12.37 -7.16
N VAL A 98 -13.84 12.00 -7.90
CA VAL A 98 -12.62 12.81 -7.99
C VAL A 98 -12.94 14.02 -8.86
N ASN A 99 -12.76 15.22 -8.34
CA ASN A 99 -12.90 16.42 -9.16
C ASN A 99 -11.75 16.48 -10.16
N ARG A 100 -12.08 16.77 -11.41
CA ARG A 100 -11.06 16.98 -12.43
C ARG A 100 -10.26 18.26 -12.10
N PRO A 101 -8.92 18.21 -12.13
CA PRO A 101 -8.09 19.38 -11.82
C PRO A 101 -8.18 20.46 -12.91
N ASP A 102 -7.86 21.71 -12.53
CA ASP A 102 -7.76 22.82 -13.49
C ASP A 102 -6.44 22.72 -14.29
N VAL A 103 -6.56 22.17 -15.50
CA VAL A 103 -5.48 21.99 -16.47
C VAL A 103 -6.05 22.00 -17.89
N ASP A 104 -5.34 22.61 -18.84
CA ASP A 104 -5.81 22.65 -20.23
C ASP A 104 -5.76 21.27 -20.88
N ARG A 105 -4.61 20.60 -20.76
CA ARG A 105 -4.41 19.29 -21.37
C ARG A 105 -3.37 18.47 -20.63
N ILE A 106 -3.67 17.18 -20.46
CA ILE A 106 -2.71 16.16 -20.03
C ILE A 106 -2.76 15.00 -21.02
N THR A 107 -1.62 14.59 -21.56
CA THR A 107 -1.50 13.45 -22.48
C THR A 107 -0.59 12.37 -21.91
N ASN A 108 -0.85 11.10 -22.27
CA ASN A 108 -0.10 9.93 -21.81
C ASN A 108 -0.06 9.78 -20.27
N ILE A 109 -1.09 10.22 -19.57
CA ILE A 109 -1.24 9.92 -18.15
C ILE A 109 -1.67 8.46 -17.96
N ARG A 110 -1.03 7.78 -17.02
CA ARG A 110 -1.33 6.40 -16.62
C ARG A 110 -2.18 6.42 -15.34
N PRO A 111 -2.90 5.32 -15.01
CA PRO A 111 -3.51 5.18 -13.69
C PRO A 111 -2.49 5.47 -12.59
N ALA A 112 -2.87 6.32 -11.64
CA ALA A 112 -1.96 6.85 -10.63
C ALA A 112 -2.34 6.33 -9.24
N ILE A 113 -1.33 6.05 -8.42
CA ILE A 113 -1.48 5.69 -7.00
C ILE A 113 -0.65 6.71 -6.20
N ALA A 114 -1.30 7.42 -5.28
CA ALA A 114 -0.61 8.28 -4.34
C ALA A 114 -0.25 7.50 -3.07
N ILE A 115 1.02 7.58 -2.69
CA ILE A 115 1.51 7.10 -1.40
C ILE A 115 1.82 8.34 -0.57
N GLU A 116 0.89 8.69 0.32
CA GLU A 116 0.99 9.87 1.18
C GLU A 116 1.36 9.47 2.60
N GLN A 117 2.07 10.36 3.30
CA GLN A 117 2.25 10.27 4.75
C GLN A 117 0.98 10.75 5.47
N LYS A 118 -0.16 10.10 5.23
CA LYS A 118 -1.35 10.28 6.06
C LYS A 118 -1.18 9.45 7.33
N ASN A 119 -1.49 10.05 8.49
CA ASN A 119 -1.47 9.31 9.75
C ASN A 119 -2.42 8.12 9.63
N PRO A 120 -1.95 6.88 9.74
CA PRO A 120 -2.84 5.72 9.72
C PRO A 120 -3.83 5.88 10.88
N ILE A 121 -5.12 5.78 10.57
CA ILE A 121 -6.19 5.84 11.58
C ILE A 121 -5.94 4.68 12.54
N ARG A 122 -5.47 5.00 13.74
CA ARG A 122 -5.14 4.00 14.77
C ARG A 122 -6.44 3.48 15.38
N THR A 123 -6.97 2.42 14.83
CA THR A 123 -7.98 1.61 15.54
C THR A 123 -7.26 0.54 16.36
N ALA A 124 -7.78 0.21 17.54
CA ALA A 124 -7.15 -0.75 18.45
C ALA A 124 -6.94 -2.16 17.86
N ARG A 125 -7.62 -2.49 16.76
CA ARG A 125 -7.55 -3.79 16.08
C ARG A 125 -6.67 -3.77 14.81
N SER A 126 -6.21 -2.60 14.39
CA SER A 126 -5.34 -2.48 13.22
C SER A 126 -3.89 -2.74 13.61
N THR A 127 -3.29 -3.76 13.03
CA THR A 127 -1.87 -4.12 13.20
C THR A 127 -1.17 -4.09 11.85
N VAL A 128 0.16 -4.24 11.85
CA VAL A 128 0.92 -4.39 10.60
C VAL A 128 0.40 -5.59 9.79
N GLY A 129 0.07 -6.70 10.47
CA GLY A 129 -0.43 -7.91 9.82
C GLY A 129 -1.79 -7.72 9.13
N THR A 130 -2.66 -6.85 9.65
CA THR A 130 -3.92 -6.52 8.98
C THR A 130 -3.73 -5.51 7.85
N ALA A 131 -2.80 -4.57 8.00
CA ALA A 131 -2.53 -3.56 6.97
C ALA A 131 -1.84 -4.15 5.72
N THR A 132 -1.03 -5.20 5.88
CA THR A 132 -0.37 -5.90 4.77
C THR A 132 -1.12 -7.14 4.31
N GLU A 133 -2.29 -7.42 4.87
CA GLU A 133 -3.10 -8.63 4.62
C GLU A 133 -2.39 -9.96 4.96
N VAL A 134 -1.19 -9.90 5.55
CA VAL A 134 -0.44 -11.09 5.98
C VAL A 134 -1.22 -11.90 7.02
N ALA A 135 -1.96 -11.23 7.91
CA ALA A 135 -2.81 -11.90 8.89
C ALA A 135 -3.89 -12.76 8.21
N ASP A 136 -4.41 -12.36 7.06
CA ASP A 136 -5.43 -13.10 6.33
C ASP A 136 -4.84 -14.34 5.65
N LEU A 137 -3.65 -14.19 5.06
CA LEU A 137 -2.89 -15.33 4.55
C LEU A 137 -2.55 -16.33 5.65
N LEU A 138 -2.14 -15.85 6.83
CA LEU A 138 -1.87 -16.70 7.98
C LEU A 138 -3.14 -17.41 8.47
N ARG A 139 -4.29 -16.73 8.53
CA ARG A 139 -5.56 -17.37 8.89
C ARG A 139 -5.91 -18.51 7.95
N LEU A 140 -5.76 -18.32 6.64
CA LEU A 140 -5.97 -19.38 5.65
C LEU A 140 -4.99 -20.54 5.84
N LEU A 141 -3.72 -20.23 6.11
CA LEU A 141 -2.69 -21.23 6.38
C LEU A 141 -3.06 -22.08 7.63
N PHE A 142 -3.30 -21.43 8.77
CA PHE A 142 -3.67 -22.12 10.01
C PHE A 142 -5.01 -22.85 9.92
N ALA A 143 -5.97 -22.36 9.14
CA ALA A 143 -7.22 -23.09 8.91
C ALA A 143 -7.03 -24.38 8.10
N LYS A 144 -6.00 -24.43 7.24
CA LYS A 144 -5.72 -25.61 6.39
C LYS A 144 -4.79 -26.64 7.04
N ILE A 145 -3.78 -26.19 7.78
CA ILE A 145 -2.75 -27.08 8.34
C ILE A 145 -2.64 -27.02 9.86
N GLY A 146 -3.36 -26.12 10.51
CA GLY A 146 -3.33 -25.96 11.96
C GLY A 146 -3.98 -27.17 12.63
N LYS A 147 -3.27 -27.72 13.61
CA LYS A 147 -3.80 -28.75 14.50
C LYS A 147 -4.36 -28.06 15.75
N PRO A 148 -5.69 -27.98 15.91
CA PRO A 148 -6.29 -27.36 17.09
C PRO A 148 -5.91 -28.16 18.34
N VAL A 149 -5.52 -27.47 19.42
CA VAL A 149 -5.17 -28.08 20.71
C VAL A 149 -5.98 -27.40 21.81
N CYS A 150 -6.49 -28.18 22.76
CA CYS A 150 -7.19 -27.66 23.92
C CYS A 150 -6.21 -26.91 24.84
N PRO A 151 -6.50 -25.65 25.24
CA PRO A 151 -5.58 -24.88 26.08
C PRO A 151 -5.45 -25.42 27.51
N ASP A 152 -6.46 -26.13 28.04
CA ASP A 152 -6.46 -26.62 29.42
C ASP A 152 -5.77 -27.97 29.58
N CYS A 153 -6.01 -28.91 28.65
CA CYS A 153 -5.46 -30.28 28.73
C CYS A 153 -4.36 -30.59 27.71
N ASN A 154 -4.05 -29.65 26.80
CA ASN A 154 -3.02 -29.77 25.77
C ASN A 154 -3.18 -30.97 24.82
N GLN A 155 -4.42 -31.45 24.64
CA GLN A 155 -4.76 -32.54 23.72
C GLN A 155 -5.23 -32.00 22.36
N GLU A 156 -4.90 -32.69 21.27
CA GLU A 156 -5.35 -32.35 19.91
C GLU A 156 -6.87 -32.51 19.80
N ALA A 157 -7.56 -31.51 19.27
CA ALA A 157 -9.00 -31.53 19.12
C ALA A 157 -9.41 -32.49 18.01
N ARG A 158 -10.35 -33.37 18.33
CA ARG A 158 -10.91 -34.37 17.43
C ARG A 158 -12.39 -34.08 17.16
N GLY A 159 -12.88 -34.54 16.01
CA GLY A 159 -14.32 -34.56 15.75
C GLY A 159 -15.01 -35.62 16.60
N TYR A 160 -16.16 -35.29 17.19
CA TYR A 160 -16.99 -36.22 17.96
C TYR A 160 -18.30 -36.51 17.23
N HIS A 161 -18.74 -37.77 17.25
CA HIS A 161 -20.11 -38.12 16.88
C HIS A 161 -21.03 -37.92 18.11
N PRO A 162 -22.23 -37.32 17.97
CA PRO A 162 -23.09 -37.01 19.11
C PRO A 162 -23.38 -38.19 20.03
N GLY A 163 -23.64 -39.39 19.46
CA GLY A 163 -23.91 -40.60 20.24
C GLY A 163 -22.71 -41.05 21.11
N SER A 164 -21.52 -41.11 20.52
CA SER A 164 -20.30 -41.52 21.23
C SER A 164 -19.91 -40.53 22.32
N LEU A 165 -20.14 -39.22 22.09
CA LEU A 165 -19.91 -38.20 23.11
C LEU A 165 -20.87 -38.34 24.30
N ALA A 166 -22.15 -38.67 24.03
CA ALA A 166 -23.14 -38.88 25.10
C ALA A 166 -22.77 -40.09 25.97
N GLU A 167 -22.34 -41.20 25.38
CA GLU A 167 -21.86 -42.37 26.11
C GLU A 167 -20.62 -42.04 26.97
N GLU A 168 -19.64 -41.33 26.42
CA GLU A 168 -18.42 -40.95 27.13
C GLU A 168 -18.69 -40.02 28.33
N LEU A 169 -19.64 -39.08 28.21
CA LEU A 169 -20.04 -38.18 29.29
C LEU A 169 -20.92 -38.84 30.35
N LEU A 170 -21.76 -39.82 29.98
CA LEU A 170 -22.60 -40.57 30.93
C LEU A 170 -21.82 -41.66 31.69
N ALA A 171 -20.66 -42.06 31.17
CA ALA A 171 -19.76 -43.03 31.79
C ALA A 171 -18.75 -42.40 32.78
N GLN A 172 -18.70 -41.06 32.88
CA GLN A 172 -17.95 -40.30 33.89
C GLN A 172 -18.79 -40.06 35.14
#